data_AF-A0A956HSF9-F1
#
_entry.id   AF-A0A956HSF9-F1
#
_cell.length_a   1.000
_cell.length_b   1.000
_cell.length_c   1.000
_cell.angle_alpha   90.00
_cell.angle_beta   90.00
_cell.angle_gamma   90.00
#
_symmetry.space_group_name_H-M   'P 1'
#
loop_
_entity.id
_entity.type
_entity.pdbx_description
1 polymer ?
#
loop_
_entity_poly.entity_id
_entity_poly.type
_entity_poly.pdbx_seq_one_letter_code
_entity_poly.pdbx_strand_id
1 'polypeptide(L)'
;LGKAMLEHPRSPRILGDDVFFIDGKQGQRVRMLAKGEVHTLRWKGARCIGYRALEVRELEGQRRLWLSCADGQILTVALGPNQGARVLDPGEHPAFTVSSDGRLFYADGQARIWSAALRADGTIEPPALAFANTSGVWLPQVYGRSYPFDFAEMGLQRVVAMTWVERYGMLLVVDEHALSTDDKRLQRELDERVHLRLLDFEAGRIWPWIKAIPHGDAFHLWNERSESMSSYFHRGSPAIVQGDASLLWLEQDRARLLRLGDGMLALAKHGGVQSPEAQVHFLDPLGTEAGRQAGFVWRPDRHLDRRHEPLAAMRGPYVVLLVGSSLSALSDRIGNYSLGRVLERELQIELGYRDRVRLDLFQRSSAIGGLEDELALVEEFVAGGGPAPDIILLELADAGGDFSGPRDEDGRRRALARIEALAERHESLVILYDNSALDADGRDGLRPASASLQRFADEARAQGLMVVSPGDRLLRELMHDSPWGNQSWAPGRHHGAPWAIDHTARLLATTSYPVLHDFLLEREPARVRAESDPGGAP
;
A
#
# COMPACT_ATOMS: atom_id res chain seq x y z
N LEU A 1 -24.43 -12.72 39.64
CA LEU A 1 -23.36 -12.50 38.65
C LEU A 1 -23.47 -11.06 38.17
N GLY A 2 -22.64 -10.16 38.70
CA GLY A 2 -22.72 -8.73 38.37
C GLY A 2 -22.09 -8.45 37.01
N LYS A 3 -22.79 -7.74 36.12
CA LYS A 3 -22.22 -7.22 34.87
C LYS A 3 -21.02 -6.35 35.23
N ALA A 4 -19.83 -6.74 34.79
CA ALA A 4 -18.61 -6.02 35.10
C ALA A 4 -18.59 -4.73 34.27
N MET A 5 -18.81 -3.57 34.90
CA MET A 5 -18.77 -2.27 34.22
C MET A 5 -17.36 -1.98 33.69
N LEU A 6 -17.30 -1.41 32.48
CA LEU A 6 -16.08 -0.89 31.87
C LEU A 6 -15.78 0.50 32.46
N GLU A 7 -14.50 0.79 32.69
CA GLU A 7 -14.06 2.11 33.17
C GLU A 7 -13.34 2.89 32.05
N HIS A 8 -12.23 2.35 31.56
CA HIS A 8 -11.37 2.92 30.52
C HIS A 8 -10.71 1.80 29.69
N PRO A 9 -11.48 1.10 28.84
CA PRO A 9 -10.96 -0.01 28.03
C PRO A 9 -9.92 0.48 27.00
N ARG A 10 -8.82 -0.26 26.84
CA ARG A 10 -7.71 0.06 25.92
C ARG A 10 -6.96 -1.19 25.44
N SER A 11 -6.18 -1.02 24.36
CA SER A 11 -5.36 -2.08 23.73
C SER A 11 -6.14 -3.37 23.42
N PRO A 12 -7.27 -3.31 22.69
CA PRO A 12 -8.02 -4.52 22.37
C PRO A 12 -7.20 -5.46 21.48
N ARG A 13 -7.33 -6.76 21.70
CA ARG A 13 -6.83 -7.84 20.85
C ARG A 13 -7.87 -8.92 20.68
N ILE A 14 -7.93 -9.49 19.49
CA ILE A 14 -8.93 -10.49 19.12
C ILE A 14 -8.22 -11.83 18.95
N LEU A 15 -8.77 -12.90 19.52
CA LEU A 15 -8.37 -14.27 19.25
C LEU A 15 -9.62 -15.16 19.19
N GLY A 16 -9.94 -15.65 17.99
CA GLY A 16 -11.24 -16.28 17.73
C GLY A 16 -12.38 -15.29 17.96
N ASP A 17 -13.41 -15.72 18.70
CA ASP A 17 -14.57 -14.88 19.04
C ASP A 17 -14.36 -14.03 20.31
N ASP A 18 -13.20 -14.16 20.96
CA ASP A 18 -12.92 -13.50 22.24
C ASP A 18 -12.12 -12.21 22.02
N VAL A 19 -12.47 -11.16 22.78
CA VAL A 19 -11.75 -9.88 22.77
C VAL A 19 -11.10 -9.65 24.13
N PHE A 20 -9.78 -9.51 24.13
CA PHE A 20 -8.96 -9.22 25.30
C PHE A 20 -8.61 -7.74 25.34
N PHE A 21 -8.70 -7.09 26.50
CA PHE A 21 -8.40 -5.66 26.63
C PHE A 21 -7.96 -5.31 28.05
N ILE A 22 -7.24 -4.20 28.19
CA ILE A 22 -6.89 -3.61 29.48
C ILE A 22 -7.99 -2.64 29.88
N ASP A 23 -8.31 -2.56 31.18
CA ASP A 23 -9.33 -1.66 31.72
C ASP A 23 -8.95 -1.10 33.10
N GLY A 24 -9.66 -0.06 33.51
CA GLY A 24 -9.45 0.67 34.76
C GLY A 24 -8.67 1.96 34.55
N LYS A 25 -8.87 2.94 35.42
CA LYS A 25 -8.21 4.27 35.33
C LYS A 25 -6.68 4.21 35.15
N GLN A 26 -6.03 3.23 35.77
CA GLN A 26 -4.58 3.03 35.68
C GLN A 26 -4.22 1.75 34.90
N GLY A 27 -5.21 1.13 34.24
CA GLY A 27 -5.06 -0.14 33.52
C GLY A 27 -4.74 -1.29 34.45
N GLN A 28 -5.33 -1.31 35.64
CA GLN A 28 -5.05 -2.30 36.66
C GLN A 28 -5.80 -3.63 36.46
N ARG A 29 -6.62 -3.75 35.41
CA ARG A 29 -7.42 -4.95 35.12
C ARG A 29 -7.18 -5.41 33.68
N VAL A 30 -7.04 -6.72 33.49
CA VAL A 30 -7.13 -7.36 32.17
C VAL A 30 -8.49 -8.04 32.09
N ARG A 31 -9.18 -7.84 30.97
CA ARG A 31 -10.53 -8.33 30.74
C ARG A 31 -10.63 -9.11 29.44
N MET A 32 -11.66 -9.94 29.38
CA MET A 32 -12.04 -10.72 28.22
C MET A 32 -13.54 -10.53 27.99
N LEU A 33 -13.93 -10.12 26.80
CA LEU A 33 -15.30 -10.22 26.30
C LEU A 33 -15.42 -11.54 25.57
N ALA A 34 -16.26 -12.44 26.08
CA ALA A 34 -16.55 -13.73 25.48
C ALA A 34 -18.05 -13.95 25.50
N LYS A 35 -18.64 -14.34 24.36
CA LYS A 35 -20.09 -14.61 24.24
C LYS A 35 -20.99 -13.47 24.76
N GLY A 36 -20.56 -12.22 24.54
CA GLY A 36 -21.30 -11.02 24.99
C GLY A 36 -21.14 -10.67 26.47
N GLU A 37 -20.35 -11.42 27.24
CA GLU A 37 -20.09 -11.16 28.65
C GLU A 37 -18.65 -10.72 28.92
N VAL A 38 -18.48 -9.75 29.82
CA VAL A 38 -17.17 -9.22 30.21
C VAL A 38 -16.70 -9.89 31.50
N HIS A 39 -15.56 -10.55 31.43
CA HIS A 39 -14.89 -11.20 32.56
C HIS A 39 -13.60 -10.46 32.92
N THR A 40 -13.30 -10.31 34.21
CA THR A 40 -11.98 -9.91 34.68
C THR A 40 -11.11 -11.14 34.86
N LEU A 41 -10.00 -11.20 34.12
CA LEU A 41 -9.09 -12.34 34.18
C LEU A 41 -8.31 -12.34 35.50
N ARG A 42 -8.12 -13.53 36.07
CA ARG A 42 -7.37 -13.76 37.30
C ARG A 42 -6.48 -14.98 37.12
N TRP A 43 -5.19 -14.84 37.46
CA TRP A 43 -4.21 -15.92 37.35
C TRP A 43 -3.26 -15.93 38.56
N LYS A 44 -2.61 -17.06 38.84
CA LYS A 44 -1.59 -17.19 39.89
C LYS A 44 -0.23 -16.75 39.35
N GLY A 45 0.70 -16.33 40.22
CA GLY A 45 2.06 -15.94 39.83
C GLY A 45 2.22 -14.44 39.56
N ALA A 46 3.09 -14.09 38.61
CA ALA A 46 3.50 -12.71 38.36
C ALA A 46 2.34 -11.82 37.87
N ARG A 47 2.27 -10.58 38.36
CA ARG A 47 1.25 -9.57 38.03
C ARG A 47 1.84 -8.17 38.02
N CYS A 48 1.21 -7.27 37.27
CA CYS A 48 1.53 -5.86 37.26
C CYS A 48 0.61 -5.08 38.22
N ILE A 49 1.09 -3.93 38.72
CA ILE A 49 0.21 -2.93 39.35
C ILE A 49 -0.68 -2.25 38.31
N GLY A 50 -0.16 -2.07 37.09
CA GLY A 50 -0.90 -1.56 35.94
C GLY A 50 -0.33 -2.12 34.64
N TYR A 51 -1.20 -2.30 33.65
CA TYR A 51 -0.91 -2.83 32.33
C TYR A 51 -0.95 -1.69 31.30
N ARG A 52 0.03 -1.69 30.38
CA ARG A 52 0.17 -0.70 29.30
C ARG A 52 -0.31 -1.23 27.96
N ALA A 53 0.11 -2.44 27.60
CA ALA A 53 -0.24 -3.10 26.35
C ALA A 53 -0.38 -4.60 26.58
N LEU A 54 -1.13 -5.26 25.68
CA LEU A 54 -1.31 -6.71 25.70
C LEU A 54 -1.23 -7.29 24.30
N GLU A 55 -0.76 -8.53 24.21
CA GLU A 55 -0.89 -9.38 23.04
C GLU A 55 -1.52 -10.71 23.42
N VAL A 56 -2.18 -11.34 22.46
CA VAL A 56 -2.80 -12.66 22.63
C VAL A 56 -2.52 -13.51 21.41
N ARG A 57 -2.12 -14.76 21.65
CA ARG A 57 -1.82 -15.76 20.63
C ARG A 57 -2.18 -17.14 21.13
N GLU A 58 -2.46 -18.02 20.17
CA GLU A 58 -2.49 -19.45 20.41
C GLU A 58 -1.17 -20.04 19.94
N LEU A 59 -0.44 -20.68 20.85
CA LEU A 59 0.83 -21.35 20.58
C LEU A 59 0.71 -22.80 21.04
N GLU A 60 1.00 -23.74 20.15
CA GLU A 60 0.93 -25.19 20.44
C GLU A 60 -0.42 -25.61 21.07
N GLY A 61 -1.53 -25.04 20.57
CA GLY A 61 -2.88 -25.29 21.08
C GLY A 61 -3.19 -24.67 22.44
N GLN A 62 -2.29 -23.82 22.97
CA GLN A 62 -2.48 -23.09 24.22
C GLN A 62 -2.63 -21.59 23.96
N ARG A 63 -3.74 -21.03 24.46
CA ARG A 63 -3.94 -19.59 24.48
C ARG A 63 -3.06 -18.96 25.55
N ARG A 64 -2.26 -17.99 25.15
CA ARG A 64 -1.37 -17.23 26.02
C ARG A 64 -1.63 -15.73 25.84
N LEU A 65 -1.51 -15.01 26.96
CA LEU A 65 -1.47 -13.56 26.97
C LEU A 65 -0.05 -13.10 27.25
N TRP A 66 0.35 -12.01 26.62
CA TRP A 66 1.56 -11.27 26.94
C TRP A 66 1.15 -9.87 27.36
N LEU A 67 1.80 -9.37 28.41
CA LEU A 67 1.38 -8.16 29.10
C LEU A 67 2.61 -7.30 29.38
N SER A 68 2.63 -6.09 28.86
CA SER A 68 3.59 -5.06 29.28
C SER A 68 3.04 -4.32 30.50
N CYS A 69 3.83 -4.28 31.56
CA CYS A 69 3.48 -3.57 32.79
C CYS A 69 3.87 -2.08 32.74
N ALA A 70 3.34 -1.32 33.70
CA ALA A 70 3.64 0.10 33.85
C ALA A 70 5.11 0.41 34.24
N ASP A 71 5.81 -0.55 34.83
CA ASP A 71 7.26 -0.50 35.12
C ASP A 71 8.11 -1.12 34.01
N GLY A 72 7.48 -1.52 32.90
CA GLY A 72 8.14 -2.02 31.70
C GLY A 72 8.42 -3.51 31.67
N GLN A 73 8.28 -4.25 32.76
CA GLN A 73 8.44 -5.71 32.71
C GLN A 73 7.39 -6.33 31.75
N ILE A 74 7.74 -7.46 31.14
CA ILE A 74 6.81 -8.22 30.28
C ILE A 74 6.48 -9.54 30.96
N LEU A 75 5.19 -9.84 31.05
CA LEU A 75 4.67 -11.08 31.62
C LEU A 75 4.03 -11.93 30.53
N THR A 76 4.05 -13.25 30.71
CA THR A 76 3.18 -14.18 29.99
C THR A 76 2.16 -14.80 30.94
N VAL A 77 0.95 -15.07 30.45
CA VAL A 77 -0.10 -15.77 31.19
C VAL A 77 -0.65 -16.88 30.31
N ALA A 78 -0.44 -18.13 30.72
CA ALA A 78 -1.09 -19.27 30.10
C ALA A 78 -2.54 -19.36 30.59
N LEU A 79 -3.52 -19.16 29.69
CA LEU A 79 -4.93 -19.02 30.04
C LEU A 79 -5.58 -20.34 30.51
N GLY A 80 -5.13 -21.48 29.99
CA GLY A 80 -5.60 -22.80 30.46
C GLY A 80 -5.28 -23.04 31.95
N PRO A 81 -3.99 -23.07 32.33
CA PRO A 81 -3.59 -23.28 33.73
C PRO A 81 -3.76 -22.04 34.61
N ASN A 82 -4.11 -20.87 34.04
CA ASN A 82 -4.19 -19.58 34.74
C ASN A 82 -2.93 -19.25 35.54
N GLN A 83 -1.77 -19.37 34.89
CA GLN A 83 -0.46 -19.14 35.49
C GLN A 83 0.29 -18.04 34.75
N GLY A 84 0.74 -17.04 35.52
CA GLY A 84 1.53 -15.90 35.06
C GLY A 84 2.99 -16.04 35.44
N ALA A 85 3.88 -15.81 34.48
CA ALA A 85 5.32 -15.81 34.65
C ALA A 85 5.90 -14.50 34.13
N ARG A 86 6.98 -14.03 34.76
CA ARG A 86 7.76 -12.91 34.25
C ARG A 86 8.68 -13.42 33.15
N VAL A 87 8.67 -12.69 32.04
CA VAL A 87 9.42 -13.02 30.84
C VAL A 87 10.58 -12.04 30.66
N LEU A 88 10.32 -10.75 30.82
CA LEU A 88 11.34 -9.70 30.74
C LEU A 88 11.33 -8.88 32.02
N ASP A 89 12.52 -8.52 32.50
CA ASP A 89 12.69 -7.67 33.68
C ASP A 89 12.25 -6.21 33.39
N PRO A 90 12.04 -5.39 34.43
CA PRO A 90 11.70 -3.97 34.27
C PRO A 90 12.71 -3.22 33.40
N GLY A 91 12.21 -2.35 32.51
CA GLY A 91 13.02 -1.62 31.54
C GLY A 91 12.19 -0.68 30.68
N GLU A 92 12.84 0.11 29.84
CA GLU A 92 12.13 0.99 28.90
C GLU A 92 11.74 0.21 27.64
N HIS A 93 10.54 -0.37 27.66
CA HIS A 93 10.00 -1.17 26.55
C HIS A 93 8.72 -0.52 26.01
N PRO A 94 8.83 0.51 25.14
CA PRO A 94 7.68 1.29 24.68
C PRO A 94 6.69 0.46 23.85
N ALA A 95 7.17 -0.59 23.17
CA ALA A 95 6.35 -1.47 22.36
C ALA A 95 6.87 -2.92 22.43
N PHE A 96 5.96 -3.87 22.27
CA PHE A 96 6.29 -5.28 22.09
C PHE A 96 5.23 -5.95 21.22
N THR A 97 5.59 -7.10 20.62
CA THR A 97 4.66 -8.02 19.96
C THR A 97 5.18 -9.45 20.06
N VAL A 98 4.35 -10.42 19.68
CA VAL A 98 4.72 -11.83 19.59
C VAL A 98 4.38 -12.36 18.20
N SER A 99 5.33 -13.07 17.59
CA SER A 99 5.15 -13.76 16.31
C SER A 99 4.37 -15.05 16.45
N SER A 100 3.97 -15.63 15.33
CA SER A 100 3.24 -16.90 15.27
C SER A 100 4.03 -18.09 15.80
N ASP A 101 5.37 -18.05 15.78
CA ASP A 101 6.25 -19.06 16.37
C ASP A 101 6.54 -18.84 17.86
N GLY A 102 5.93 -17.80 18.48
CA GLY A 102 6.09 -17.50 19.89
C GLY A 102 7.32 -16.67 20.25
N ARG A 103 8.05 -16.13 19.26
CA ARG A 103 9.15 -15.19 19.51
C ARG A 103 8.61 -13.84 20.00
N LEU A 104 9.11 -13.39 21.13
CA LEU A 104 8.87 -12.06 21.66
C LEU A 104 9.76 -11.06 20.93
N PHE A 105 9.16 -10.01 20.37
CA PHE A 105 9.87 -8.83 19.88
C PHE A 105 9.55 -7.64 20.79
N TYR A 106 10.56 -6.87 21.18
CA TYR A 106 10.35 -5.63 21.94
C TYR A 106 11.33 -4.54 21.49
N ALA A 107 10.86 -3.30 21.52
CA ALA A 107 11.71 -2.14 21.29
C ALA A 107 12.30 -1.63 22.61
N ASP A 108 13.46 -0.99 22.57
CA ASP A 108 13.99 -0.21 23.69
C ASP A 108 13.87 1.30 23.48
N GLY A 109 14.34 2.10 24.46
CA GLY A 109 14.30 3.57 24.40
C GLY A 109 15.10 4.20 23.26
N GLN A 110 15.93 3.43 22.54
CA GLN A 110 16.70 3.88 21.37
C GLN A 110 16.11 3.35 20.05
N ALA A 111 14.87 2.84 20.07
CA ALA A 111 14.20 2.22 18.93
C ALA A 111 14.97 1.02 18.34
N ARG A 112 15.86 0.39 19.13
CA ARG A 112 16.45 -0.89 18.77
C ARG A 112 15.45 -2.00 19.05
N ILE A 113 15.42 -3.02 18.20
CA ILE A 113 14.47 -4.13 18.33
C ILE A 113 15.22 -5.37 18.74
N TRP A 114 14.77 -5.96 19.83
CA TRP A 114 15.29 -7.20 20.39
C TRP A 114 14.28 -8.32 20.14
N SER A 115 14.79 -9.53 20.00
CA SER A 115 13.99 -10.74 19.84
C SER A 115 14.42 -11.80 20.84
N ALA A 116 13.47 -12.57 21.36
CA ALA A 116 13.74 -13.67 22.27
C ALA A 116 12.71 -14.79 22.06
N ALA A 117 13.18 -16.02 21.87
CA ALA A 117 12.29 -17.17 21.75
C ALA A 117 11.71 -17.56 23.12
N LEU A 118 10.46 -17.98 23.14
CA LEU A 118 9.83 -18.54 24.35
C LEU A 118 10.22 -20.02 24.49
N ARG A 119 10.69 -20.40 25.67
CA ARG A 119 10.94 -21.79 26.03
C ARG A 119 9.67 -22.48 26.51
N ALA A 120 9.68 -23.82 26.48
CA ALA A 120 8.57 -24.65 26.96
C ALA A 120 8.19 -24.37 28.43
N ASP A 121 9.16 -23.98 29.27
CA ASP A 121 8.95 -23.62 30.67
C ASP A 121 8.34 -22.22 30.90
N GLY A 122 8.10 -21.47 29.82
CA GLY A 122 7.53 -20.12 29.86
C GLY A 122 8.54 -19.00 30.10
N THR A 123 9.85 -19.32 30.19
CA THR A 123 10.93 -18.33 30.18
C THR A 123 11.32 -17.96 28.76
N ILE A 124 12.06 -16.86 28.57
CA ILE A 124 12.65 -16.53 27.26
C ILE A 124 14.13 -16.87 27.19
N GLU A 125 14.59 -17.18 25.99
CA GLU A 125 16.00 -17.20 25.65
C GLU A 125 16.67 -15.83 25.85
N PRO A 126 18.00 -15.78 26.02
CA PRO A 126 18.72 -14.50 26.06
C PRO A 126 18.32 -13.65 24.85
N PRO A 127 17.85 -12.41 25.06
CA PRO A 127 17.43 -11.56 23.96
C PRO A 127 18.59 -11.30 23.00
N ALA A 128 18.32 -11.45 21.70
CA ALA A 128 19.24 -11.13 20.62
C ALA A 128 18.78 -9.85 19.92
N LEU A 129 19.74 -9.00 19.54
CA LEU A 129 19.46 -7.78 18.80
C LEU A 129 19.03 -8.14 17.37
N ALA A 130 17.79 -7.83 17.00
CA ALA A 130 17.23 -8.09 15.68
C ALA A 130 17.34 -6.88 14.74
N PHE A 131 17.27 -5.66 15.30
CA PHE A 131 17.50 -4.41 14.57
C PHE A 131 18.28 -3.44 15.45
N ALA A 132 19.46 -3.06 14.99
CA ALA A 132 20.40 -2.22 15.75
C ALA A 132 20.10 -0.72 15.68
N ASN A 133 19.23 -0.29 14.75
CA ASN A 133 18.86 1.10 14.52
C ASN A 133 20.07 2.06 14.41
N THR A 134 21.05 1.70 13.57
CA THR A 134 22.34 2.42 13.49
C THR A 134 22.31 3.65 12.60
N SER A 135 21.32 3.77 11.71
CA SER A 135 21.21 4.92 10.81
C SER A 135 20.51 6.09 11.51
N GLY A 136 21.07 7.29 11.35
CA GLY A 136 20.39 8.55 11.70
C GLY A 136 19.51 9.11 10.57
N VAL A 137 19.45 8.43 9.43
CA VAL A 137 18.66 8.83 8.27
C VAL A 137 17.32 8.10 8.32
N TRP A 138 16.23 8.84 8.47
CA TRP A 138 14.87 8.25 8.61
C TRP A 138 14.19 8.01 7.26
N LEU A 139 14.67 8.69 6.21
CA LEU A 139 14.26 8.48 4.84
C LEU A 139 15.41 8.87 3.90
N PRO A 140 16.06 7.90 3.24
CA PRO A 140 17.12 8.20 2.28
C PRO A 140 16.61 9.04 1.10
N GLN A 141 17.31 10.14 0.81
CA GLN A 141 16.98 11.10 -0.26
C GLN A 141 17.99 11.00 -1.41
N VAL A 142 18.08 9.83 -2.03
CA VAL A 142 19.06 9.53 -3.09
C VAL A 142 18.33 9.15 -4.37
N TYR A 143 18.62 9.86 -5.47
CA TYR A 143 18.00 9.59 -6.76
C TYR A 143 18.30 8.16 -7.23
N GLY A 144 17.29 7.47 -7.75
CA GLY A 144 17.39 6.07 -8.16
C GLY A 144 17.35 5.06 -7.01
N ARG A 145 17.34 5.52 -5.75
CA ARG A 145 17.17 4.66 -4.58
C ARG A 145 15.71 4.70 -4.13
N SER A 146 15.09 3.53 -4.05
CA SER A 146 13.72 3.32 -3.62
C SER A 146 13.65 2.17 -2.63
N TYR A 147 12.48 1.93 -2.05
CA TYR A 147 12.23 0.75 -1.23
C TYR A 147 12.51 -0.56 -2.01
N PRO A 148 12.92 -1.63 -1.32
CA PRO A 148 13.28 -1.69 0.09
C PRO A 148 14.63 -1.03 0.41
N PHE A 149 14.77 -0.48 1.63
CA PHE A 149 16.06 0.00 2.13
C PHE A 149 16.71 -1.03 3.06
N ASP A 150 18.03 -1.11 3.06
CA ASP A 150 18.75 -1.96 4.02
C ASP A 150 18.71 -1.33 5.43
N PHE A 151 18.82 -2.17 6.46
CA PHE A 151 18.83 -1.71 7.87
C PHE A 151 19.91 -0.66 8.18
N ALA A 152 21.00 -0.63 7.41
CA ALA A 152 22.07 0.36 7.56
C ALA A 152 21.75 1.71 6.90
N GLU A 153 20.84 1.75 5.94
CA GLU A 153 20.49 2.98 5.22
C GLU A 153 19.42 3.79 5.96
N MET A 154 18.52 3.11 6.66
CA MET A 154 17.32 3.73 7.20
C MET A 154 17.09 3.36 8.67
N GLY A 155 16.91 4.39 9.50
CA GLY A 155 16.63 4.29 10.93
C GLY A 155 15.17 4.52 11.29
N LEU A 156 14.84 4.28 12.56
CA LEU A 156 13.55 4.53 13.20
C LEU A 156 13.74 5.59 14.30
N GLN A 157 12.85 6.57 14.38
CA GLN A 157 12.98 7.63 15.37
C GLN A 157 12.44 7.22 16.75
N ARG A 158 11.20 6.73 16.80
CA ARG A 158 10.57 6.28 18.06
C ARG A 158 9.55 5.18 17.80
N VAL A 159 9.88 3.97 18.22
CA VAL A 159 8.94 2.85 18.13
C VAL A 159 7.86 2.95 19.21
N VAL A 160 6.61 3.14 18.80
CA VAL A 160 5.46 3.32 19.71
C VAL A 160 4.50 2.13 19.71
N ALA A 161 4.52 1.33 18.65
CA ALA A 161 3.79 0.07 18.58
C ALA A 161 4.46 -0.87 17.59
N MET A 162 4.20 -2.17 17.75
CA MET A 162 4.67 -3.20 16.83
C MET A 162 3.58 -4.25 16.69
N THR A 163 3.50 -4.88 15.52
CA THR A 163 2.62 -6.01 15.26
C THR A 163 3.26 -6.96 14.27
N TRP A 164 3.14 -8.25 14.52
CA TRP A 164 3.61 -9.27 13.59
C TRP A 164 2.62 -9.43 12.43
N VAL A 165 3.14 -9.55 11.20
CA VAL A 165 2.35 -9.85 10.01
C VAL A 165 2.67 -11.28 9.58
N GLU A 166 1.81 -12.22 9.94
CA GLU A 166 2.05 -13.66 9.77
C GLU A 166 2.27 -14.04 8.31
N ARG A 167 1.49 -13.41 7.41
CA ARG A 167 1.59 -13.63 5.97
C ARG A 167 3.00 -13.48 5.41
N TYR A 168 3.76 -12.51 5.91
CA TYR A 168 5.08 -12.18 5.39
C TYR A 168 6.21 -12.65 6.31
N GLY A 169 5.90 -13.11 7.52
CA GLY A 169 6.93 -13.40 8.51
C GLY A 169 7.73 -12.15 8.92
N MET A 170 7.07 -10.99 8.93
CA MET A 170 7.70 -9.69 9.14
C MET A 170 7.10 -8.92 10.30
N LEU A 171 7.86 -7.94 10.79
CA LEU A 171 7.44 -7.07 11.87
C LEU A 171 7.00 -5.72 11.34
N LEU A 172 5.71 -5.40 11.46
CA LEU A 172 5.21 -4.06 11.20
C LEU A 172 5.46 -3.18 12.44
N VAL A 173 6.24 -2.14 12.25
CA VAL A 173 6.67 -1.18 13.25
C VAL A 173 5.96 0.15 13.02
N VAL A 174 5.44 0.71 14.10
CA VAL A 174 4.89 2.07 14.14
C VAL A 174 5.98 2.98 14.68
N ASP A 175 6.54 3.78 13.78
CA ASP A 175 7.58 4.75 14.04
C ASP A 175 6.98 6.15 14.12
N GLU A 176 7.21 6.85 15.22
CA GLU A 176 6.68 8.19 15.43
C GLU A 176 7.77 9.25 15.37
N HIS A 177 7.61 10.19 14.43
CA HIS A 177 8.57 11.25 14.24
C HIS A 177 8.31 12.43 15.19
N ALA A 178 9.36 12.99 15.76
CA ALA A 178 9.25 14.24 16.52
C ALA A 178 9.13 15.43 15.54
N LEU A 179 8.40 16.48 15.94
CA LEU A 179 8.47 17.74 15.18
C LEU A 179 9.77 18.46 15.51
N SER A 180 10.37 19.08 14.49
CA SER A 180 11.50 19.99 14.64
C SER A 180 11.07 21.39 15.12
N THR A 181 10.16 21.47 16.10
CA THR A 181 9.68 22.75 16.63
C THR A 181 9.43 22.70 18.14
N ASP A 182 9.81 23.76 18.84
CA ASP A 182 9.50 23.96 20.26
C ASP A 182 8.11 24.57 20.51
N ASP A 183 7.35 24.86 19.44
CA ASP A 183 5.99 25.39 19.57
C ASP A 183 5.08 24.36 20.26
N LYS A 184 4.78 24.61 21.54
CA LYS A 184 3.91 23.77 22.38
C LYS A 184 2.50 23.60 21.82
N ARG A 185 2.02 24.52 21.00
CA ARG A 185 0.73 24.37 20.31
C ARG A 185 0.87 23.34 19.19
N LEU A 186 1.83 23.49 18.29
CA LEU A 186 2.08 22.53 17.21
C LEU A 186 2.41 21.14 17.77
N GLN A 187 3.20 21.06 18.84
CA GLN A 187 3.51 19.81 19.53
C GLN A 187 2.27 19.08 20.09
N ARG A 188 1.20 19.82 20.43
CA ARG A 188 -0.08 19.25 20.89
C ARG A 188 -1.05 18.96 19.75
N GLU A 189 -1.10 19.82 18.74
CA GLU A 189 -2.14 19.80 17.70
C GLU A 189 -1.79 18.93 16.49
N LEU A 190 -0.51 18.90 16.07
CA LEU A 190 -0.10 18.09 14.92
C LEU A 190 0.16 16.67 15.40
N ASP A 191 -0.62 15.71 14.97
CA ASP A 191 -0.52 14.30 15.36
C ASP A 191 -0.23 13.39 14.16
N GLU A 192 -0.17 13.91 12.93
CA GLU A 192 0.18 13.22 11.68
C GLU A 192 1.65 12.75 11.58
N ARG A 193 2.20 12.13 12.63
CA ARG A 193 3.64 11.86 12.74
C ARG A 193 4.02 10.39 12.65
N VAL A 194 3.08 9.54 12.27
CA VAL A 194 3.21 8.09 12.35
C VAL A 194 3.56 7.47 11.00
N HIS A 195 4.67 6.77 10.96
CA HIS A 195 5.18 6.07 9.80
C HIS A 195 5.16 4.56 10.04
N LEU A 196 4.72 3.80 9.04
CA LEU A 196 4.55 2.36 9.15
C LEU A 196 5.66 1.62 8.39
N ARG A 197 6.52 0.90 9.10
CA ARG A 197 7.72 0.25 8.53
C ARG A 197 7.59 -1.25 8.70
N LEU A 198 7.68 -2.01 7.62
CA LEU A 198 7.65 -3.46 7.67
C LEU A 198 9.10 -3.99 7.60
N LEU A 199 9.56 -4.59 8.70
CA LEU A 199 10.93 -5.07 8.84
C LEU A 199 11.00 -6.55 8.47
N ASP A 200 11.81 -6.82 7.45
CA ASP A 200 12.23 -8.14 7.03
C ASP A 200 13.59 -8.45 7.67
N PHE A 201 13.55 -9.23 8.74
CA PHE A 201 14.77 -9.62 9.46
C PHE A 201 15.62 -10.65 8.70
N GLU A 202 15.02 -11.42 7.79
CA GLU A 202 15.74 -12.43 7.01
C GLU A 202 16.58 -11.76 5.93
N ALA A 203 15.99 -10.81 5.19
CA ALA A 203 16.71 -10.05 4.17
C ALA A 203 17.48 -8.83 4.72
N GLY A 204 17.25 -8.43 5.98
CA GLY A 204 17.85 -7.24 6.57
C GLY A 204 17.34 -5.94 5.96
N ARG A 205 16.05 -5.91 5.60
CA ARG A 205 15.42 -4.86 4.78
C ARG A 205 14.20 -4.23 5.43
N ILE A 206 13.97 -2.97 5.13
CA ILE A 206 12.81 -2.19 5.53
C ILE A 206 11.95 -1.94 4.29
N TRP A 207 10.69 -2.34 4.38
CA TRP A 207 9.63 -2.07 3.42
C TRP A 207 8.68 -1.00 3.98
N PRO A 208 7.98 -0.24 3.13
CA PRO A 208 6.94 0.66 3.56
C PRO A 208 5.61 -0.11 3.67
N TRP A 209 4.76 0.27 4.63
CA TRP A 209 3.38 -0.21 4.66
C TRP A 209 2.44 0.94 4.28
N ILE A 210 1.92 0.90 3.05
CA ILE A 210 1.28 2.06 2.42
C ILE A 210 -0.20 1.85 2.12
N LYS A 211 -0.91 2.95 1.86
CA LYS A 211 -2.21 2.92 1.19
C LYS A 211 -1.99 3.11 -0.31
N ALA A 212 -2.75 2.40 -1.14
CA ALA A 212 -2.77 2.65 -2.58
C ALA A 212 -3.60 3.91 -2.84
N ILE A 213 -2.93 5.06 -2.97
CA ILE A 213 -3.57 6.36 -3.23
C ILE A 213 -2.93 7.02 -4.45
N PRO A 214 -3.56 8.07 -5.04
CA PRO A 214 -3.09 8.69 -6.27
C PRO A 214 -1.61 9.05 -6.33
N HIS A 215 -1.03 9.57 -5.26
CA HIS A 215 0.35 10.04 -5.23
C HIS A 215 1.27 9.15 -4.36
N GLY A 216 2.55 9.05 -4.70
CA GLY A 216 3.51 8.21 -3.97
C GLY A 216 4.09 8.83 -2.69
N ASP A 217 3.80 10.10 -2.42
CA ASP A 217 3.88 10.67 -1.06
C ASP A 217 2.90 9.99 -0.06
N ALA A 218 2.18 8.94 -0.48
CA ALA A 218 1.35 8.03 0.33
C ALA A 218 1.95 7.59 1.66
N PHE A 219 3.26 7.73 1.80
CA PHE A 219 4.01 7.34 2.97
C PHE A 219 4.51 8.52 3.84
N HIS A 220 4.83 9.66 3.25
CA HIS A 220 5.40 10.82 3.95
C HIS A 220 5.07 12.11 3.19
N LEU A 221 4.81 13.18 3.93
CA LEU A 221 4.52 14.52 3.41
C LEU A 221 5.40 15.53 4.11
N TRP A 222 6.02 16.46 3.40
CA TRP A 222 6.77 17.54 4.04
C TRP A 222 5.84 18.62 4.58
N ASN A 223 5.95 18.93 5.87
CA ASN A 223 5.26 20.08 6.47
C ASN A 223 6.28 21.19 6.75
N GLU A 224 6.36 22.14 5.82
CA GLU A 224 7.28 23.28 5.85
C GLU A 224 7.20 24.08 7.16
N ARG A 225 6.00 24.32 7.70
CA ARG A 225 5.82 25.09 8.95
C ARG A 225 6.45 24.42 10.17
N SER A 226 6.51 23.10 10.16
CA SER A 226 7.04 22.30 11.27
C SER A 226 8.42 21.72 11.01
N GLU A 227 8.96 21.96 9.81
CA GLU A 227 10.19 21.34 9.29
C GLU A 227 10.25 19.85 9.61
N SER A 228 9.14 19.14 9.36
CA SER A 228 9.01 17.73 9.72
C SER A 228 8.27 16.94 8.65
N MET A 229 8.60 15.65 8.58
CA MET A 229 7.82 14.68 7.83
C MET A 229 6.53 14.40 8.60
N SER A 230 5.42 14.63 7.93
CA SER A 230 4.10 14.21 8.32
C SER A 230 3.70 12.96 7.52
N SER A 231 2.60 12.35 7.90
CA SER A 231 2.10 11.09 7.34
C SER A 231 0.58 11.12 7.24
N TYR A 232 -0.01 10.14 6.56
CA TYR A 232 -1.46 9.96 6.55
C TYR A 232 -2.02 9.37 7.85
N PHE A 233 -1.16 9.11 8.83
CA PHE A 233 -1.52 8.47 10.08
C PHE A 233 -1.34 9.44 11.23
N HIS A 234 -2.45 9.73 11.88
CA HIS A 234 -2.40 10.36 13.18
C HIS A 234 -1.93 9.34 14.22
N ARG A 235 -1.37 9.80 15.34
CA ARG A 235 -1.11 8.97 16.52
C ARG A 235 -2.27 8.04 16.80
N GLY A 236 -1.97 6.79 17.09
CA GLY A 236 -2.99 5.75 17.16
C GLY A 236 -2.41 4.39 17.49
N SER A 237 -3.27 3.37 17.40
CA SER A 237 -2.94 1.99 17.70
C SER A 237 -3.24 1.09 16.50
N PRO A 238 -2.26 0.29 16.04
CA PRO A 238 -2.46 -0.70 14.99
C PRO A 238 -3.05 -2.01 15.53
N ALA A 239 -3.76 -2.72 14.66
CA ALA A 239 -3.98 -4.16 14.76
C ALA A 239 -4.02 -4.76 13.35
N ILE A 240 -3.40 -5.92 13.14
CA ILE A 240 -3.44 -6.63 11.86
C ILE A 240 -4.48 -7.73 11.89
N VAL A 241 -5.35 -7.75 10.89
CA VAL A 241 -6.24 -8.87 10.62
C VAL A 241 -5.45 -9.89 9.82
N GLN A 242 -4.98 -10.96 10.46
CA GLN A 242 -4.02 -11.89 9.84
C GLN A 242 -4.56 -12.56 8.56
N GLY A 243 -5.86 -12.86 8.50
CA GLY A 243 -6.48 -13.55 7.36
C GLY A 243 -6.33 -12.80 6.03
N ASP A 244 -6.42 -11.47 6.05
CA ASP A 244 -6.32 -10.63 4.85
C ASP A 244 -5.15 -9.64 4.87
N ALA A 245 -4.35 -9.68 5.95
CA ALA A 245 -3.27 -8.75 6.25
C ALA A 245 -3.70 -7.28 6.28
N SER A 246 -4.99 -6.98 6.47
CA SER A 246 -5.47 -5.60 6.59
C SER A 246 -5.06 -4.97 7.93
N LEU A 247 -4.74 -3.68 7.90
CA LEU A 247 -4.43 -2.88 9.07
C LEU A 247 -5.66 -2.15 9.58
N LEU A 248 -6.07 -2.44 10.81
CA LEU A 248 -6.98 -1.63 11.59
C LEU A 248 -6.18 -0.56 12.33
N TRP A 249 -6.54 0.70 12.14
CA TRP A 249 -5.91 1.85 12.77
C TRP A 249 -6.93 2.63 13.60
N LEU A 250 -6.80 2.57 14.92
CA LEU A 250 -7.60 3.38 15.83
C LEU A 250 -6.82 4.62 16.22
N GLU A 251 -7.32 5.79 15.85
CA GLU A 251 -6.65 7.05 16.18
C GLU A 251 -6.81 7.41 17.65
N GLN A 252 -5.75 7.99 18.19
CA GLN A 252 -5.75 8.55 19.53
C GLN A 252 -6.46 9.90 19.49
N ASP A 253 -7.23 10.20 20.54
CA ASP A 253 -7.96 11.47 20.74
C ASP A 253 -9.03 11.78 19.67
N ARG A 254 -9.24 10.88 18.71
CA ARG A 254 -10.23 10.97 17.64
C ARG A 254 -11.09 9.71 17.64
N ALA A 255 -12.40 9.87 17.43
CA ALA A 255 -13.33 8.73 17.29
C ALA A 255 -13.28 8.11 15.88
N ARG A 256 -12.08 7.90 15.34
CA ARG A 256 -11.87 7.39 13.97
C ARG A 256 -11.17 6.04 14.00
N LEU A 257 -11.85 5.02 13.44
CA LEU A 257 -11.30 3.71 13.16
C LEU A 257 -11.21 3.54 11.64
N LEU A 258 -10.02 3.27 11.15
CA LEU A 258 -9.75 3.03 9.73
C LEU A 258 -9.42 1.55 9.53
N ARG A 259 -9.91 0.97 8.44
CA ARG A 259 -9.39 -0.29 7.92
C ARG A 259 -8.69 0.00 6.61
N LEU A 260 -7.46 -0.48 6.50
CA LEU A 260 -6.58 -0.30 5.36
C LEU A 260 -6.27 -1.67 4.83
N GLY A 261 -6.24 -1.81 3.51
CA GLY A 261 -5.83 -3.07 2.90
C GLY A 261 -4.40 -3.47 3.27
N ASP A 262 -4.01 -4.62 2.73
CA ASP A 262 -2.64 -5.09 2.79
C ASP A 262 -1.67 -4.05 2.19
N GLY A 263 -0.73 -3.57 3.00
CA GLY A 263 0.21 -2.52 2.60
C GLY A 263 1.25 -2.99 1.59
N MET A 264 1.59 -4.29 1.59
CA MET A 264 2.49 -4.87 0.59
C MET A 264 1.77 -5.08 -0.75
N LEU A 265 0.48 -5.42 -0.71
CA LEU A 265 -0.32 -5.41 -1.94
C LEU A 265 -0.41 -3.99 -2.51
N ALA A 266 -0.67 -3.00 -1.66
CA ALA A 266 -0.70 -1.60 -2.10
C ALA A 266 0.62 -1.24 -2.80
N LEU A 267 1.77 -1.55 -2.19
CA LEU A 267 3.08 -1.37 -2.81
C LEU A 267 3.22 -2.10 -4.15
N ALA A 268 2.82 -3.37 -4.23
CA ALA A 268 2.91 -4.16 -5.46
C ALA A 268 2.11 -3.57 -6.65
N LYS A 269 1.04 -2.83 -6.34
CA LYS A 269 0.18 -2.15 -7.31
C LYS A 269 0.75 -0.83 -7.80
N HIS A 270 1.69 -0.21 -7.09
CA HIS A 270 2.37 1.01 -7.55
C HIS A 270 3.39 0.71 -8.66
N GLY A 271 3.55 1.69 -9.55
CA GLY A 271 4.51 1.69 -10.66
C GLY A 271 5.03 3.09 -10.94
N GLY A 272 5.30 3.87 -9.88
CA GLY A 272 5.79 5.25 -10.01
C GLY A 272 7.21 5.31 -10.57
N VAL A 273 7.52 6.32 -11.37
CA VAL A 273 8.89 6.54 -11.87
C VAL A 273 9.58 7.55 -10.97
N GLN A 274 10.84 7.33 -10.59
CA GLN A 274 11.61 8.40 -9.93
C GLN A 274 12.14 9.35 -11.00
N SER A 275 11.88 10.65 -10.85
CA SER A 275 12.44 11.71 -11.71
C SER A 275 13.10 12.78 -10.83
N PRO A 276 14.26 13.31 -11.23
CA PRO A 276 14.86 14.44 -10.54
C PRO A 276 14.09 15.75 -10.76
N GLU A 277 13.25 15.85 -11.79
CA GLU A 277 12.40 17.00 -12.08
C GLU A 277 11.12 17.03 -11.22
N ALA A 278 10.58 15.86 -10.86
CA ALA A 278 9.39 15.68 -10.03
C ALA A 278 9.70 15.63 -8.51
N GLN A 279 10.56 16.54 -8.03
CA GLN A 279 10.94 16.66 -6.63
C GLN A 279 10.10 17.73 -5.91
N VAL A 280 8.98 17.32 -5.29
CA VAL A 280 8.22 18.20 -4.41
C VAL A 280 8.79 18.05 -3.00
N HIS A 281 9.81 18.86 -2.69
CA HIS A 281 10.61 18.85 -1.45
C HIS A 281 11.46 17.60 -1.19
N PHE A 282 11.00 16.40 -1.57
CA PHE A 282 11.72 15.14 -1.42
C PHE A 282 11.60 14.26 -2.66
N LEU A 283 12.52 13.30 -2.79
CA LEU A 283 12.46 12.20 -3.73
C LEU A 283 11.47 11.15 -3.23
N ASP A 284 10.56 10.75 -4.12
CA ASP A 284 9.59 9.69 -3.83
C ASP A 284 10.30 8.32 -3.79
N PRO A 285 10.33 7.62 -2.63
CA PRO A 285 10.98 6.32 -2.48
C PRO A 285 10.12 5.16 -3.01
N LEU A 286 8.89 5.40 -3.50
CA LEU A 286 7.98 4.40 -4.05
C LEU A 286 8.13 4.31 -5.58
N GLY A 287 9.21 3.66 -6.03
CA GLY A 287 9.46 3.43 -7.46
C GLY A 287 8.86 2.13 -8.02
N THR A 288 8.83 1.99 -9.35
CA THR A 288 8.41 0.79 -10.08
C THR A 288 9.12 -0.47 -9.58
N GLU A 289 10.41 -0.36 -9.26
CA GLU A 289 11.20 -1.49 -8.78
C GLU A 289 10.73 -2.00 -7.42
N ALA A 290 10.34 -1.09 -6.51
CA ALA A 290 9.79 -1.46 -5.21
C ALA A 290 8.50 -2.27 -5.36
N GLY A 291 7.59 -1.80 -6.21
CA GLY A 291 6.33 -2.49 -6.52
C GLY A 291 6.56 -3.84 -7.21
N ARG A 292 7.51 -3.90 -8.15
CA ARG A 292 7.90 -5.14 -8.85
C ARG A 292 8.46 -6.17 -7.87
N GLN A 293 9.41 -5.80 -7.01
CA GLN A 293 9.99 -6.71 -6.01
C GLN A 293 8.94 -7.16 -5.00
N ALA A 294 8.08 -6.25 -4.52
CA ALA A 294 7.01 -6.60 -3.58
C ALA A 294 6.04 -7.64 -4.18
N GLY A 295 5.66 -7.44 -5.45
CA GLY A 295 4.87 -8.40 -6.21
C GLY A 295 5.59 -9.74 -6.36
N PHE A 296 6.83 -9.73 -6.86
CA PHE A 296 7.59 -10.93 -7.17
C PHE A 296 7.94 -11.79 -5.94
N VAL A 297 8.47 -11.16 -4.88
CA VAL A 297 9.00 -11.87 -3.71
C VAL A 297 7.87 -12.32 -2.79
N TRP A 298 6.94 -11.43 -2.47
CA TRP A 298 5.95 -11.67 -1.41
C TRP A 298 4.59 -12.15 -1.93
N ARG A 299 4.35 -12.01 -3.24
CA ARG A 299 3.14 -12.48 -3.92
C ARG A 299 1.83 -12.13 -3.18
N PRO A 300 1.63 -10.86 -2.76
CA PRO A 300 0.41 -10.44 -2.06
C PRO A 300 -0.86 -10.64 -2.91
N ASP A 301 -0.70 -10.73 -4.24
CA ASP A 301 -1.74 -10.99 -5.23
C ASP A 301 -2.46 -12.33 -5.02
N ARG A 302 -1.78 -13.33 -4.43
CA ARG A 302 -2.37 -14.66 -4.16
C ARG A 302 -3.49 -14.66 -3.11
N HIS A 303 -3.70 -13.53 -2.46
CA HIS A 303 -4.70 -13.37 -1.39
C HIS A 303 -5.78 -12.34 -1.75
N LEU A 304 -5.89 -12.00 -3.02
CA LEU A 304 -6.85 -11.03 -3.52
C LEU A 304 -8.32 -11.43 -3.21
N ASP A 305 -8.62 -12.73 -3.15
CA ASP A 305 -9.90 -13.33 -2.78
C ASP A 305 -10.27 -13.15 -1.30
N ARG A 306 -9.28 -13.14 -0.41
CA ARG A 306 -9.49 -13.06 1.05
C ARG A 306 -9.64 -11.63 1.58
N ARG A 307 -9.39 -10.64 0.72
CA ARG A 307 -9.46 -9.23 1.11
C ARG A 307 -10.85 -8.85 1.59
N HIS A 308 -10.87 -8.01 2.61
CA HIS A 308 -12.09 -7.35 3.00
C HIS A 308 -12.68 -6.50 1.87
N GLU A 309 -13.95 -6.79 1.59
CA GLU A 309 -14.77 -6.03 0.67
C GLU A 309 -15.93 -5.41 1.47
N PRO A 310 -16.00 -4.07 1.56
CA PRO A 310 -17.11 -3.39 2.23
C PRO A 310 -18.49 -3.69 1.63
N LEU A 311 -18.55 -3.92 0.32
CA LEU A 311 -19.80 -4.22 -0.37
C LEU A 311 -20.03 -5.73 -0.47
N ALA A 312 -21.11 -6.21 0.15
CA ALA A 312 -21.44 -7.64 0.10
C ALA A 312 -21.67 -8.12 -1.35
N ALA A 313 -21.17 -9.31 -1.65
CA ALA A 313 -21.40 -10.04 -2.91
C ALA A 313 -20.91 -9.31 -4.17
N MET A 314 -19.77 -8.61 -4.11
CA MET A 314 -19.07 -8.19 -5.32
C MET A 314 -18.45 -9.39 -6.04
N ARG A 315 -18.48 -9.36 -7.36
CA ARG A 315 -17.77 -10.30 -8.23
C ARG A 315 -16.31 -9.86 -8.41
N GLY A 316 -15.39 -10.80 -8.58
CA GLY A 316 -13.97 -10.50 -8.76
C GLY A 316 -13.12 -10.92 -7.55
N PRO A 317 -11.95 -10.28 -7.31
CA PRO A 317 -11.42 -9.15 -8.09
C PRO A 317 -10.94 -9.55 -9.48
N TYR A 318 -11.27 -8.72 -10.46
CA TYR A 318 -10.65 -8.72 -11.79
C TYR A 318 -9.37 -7.88 -11.75
N VAL A 319 -8.36 -8.29 -12.49
CA VAL A 319 -7.06 -7.62 -12.51
C VAL A 319 -6.97 -6.70 -13.72
N VAL A 320 -6.67 -5.43 -13.46
CA VAL A 320 -6.35 -4.44 -14.49
C VAL A 320 -4.85 -4.18 -14.45
N LEU A 321 -4.16 -4.32 -15.57
CA LEU A 321 -2.78 -3.90 -15.71
C LEU A 321 -2.73 -2.64 -16.54
N LEU A 322 -2.31 -1.52 -15.96
CA LEU A 322 -1.97 -0.32 -16.70
C LEU A 322 -0.47 -0.28 -16.94
N VAL A 323 -0.08 -0.14 -18.19
CA VAL A 323 1.30 0.07 -18.61
C VAL A 323 1.42 1.39 -19.35
N GLY A 324 2.43 2.18 -19.00
CA GLY A 324 2.65 3.47 -19.64
C GLY A 324 4.01 4.09 -19.33
N SER A 325 4.12 5.39 -19.58
CA SER A 325 5.35 6.16 -19.38
C SER A 325 5.33 6.97 -18.08
N SER A 326 6.32 7.85 -17.90
CA SER A 326 6.33 8.83 -16.82
C SER A 326 5.10 9.74 -16.84
N LEU A 327 4.50 10.00 -18.01
CA LEU A 327 3.30 10.85 -18.16
C LEU A 327 2.06 10.27 -17.46
N SER A 328 1.93 8.94 -17.40
CA SER A 328 0.88 8.27 -16.61
C SER A 328 1.27 7.99 -15.15
N ALA A 329 2.56 8.15 -14.81
CA ALA A 329 3.10 7.79 -13.50
C ALA A 329 3.34 8.99 -12.58
N LEU A 330 3.45 10.20 -13.14
CA LEU A 330 3.95 11.37 -12.44
C LEU A 330 3.12 12.62 -12.69
N SER A 331 3.19 13.52 -11.72
CA SER A 331 2.89 14.94 -11.89
C SER A 331 4.05 15.76 -11.33
N ASP A 332 4.55 16.72 -12.10
CA ASP A 332 5.64 17.60 -11.68
C ASP A 332 5.30 18.49 -10.46
N ARG A 333 4.02 18.56 -10.07
CA ARG A 333 3.54 19.34 -8.91
C ARG A 333 3.31 18.51 -7.65
N ILE A 334 2.98 17.24 -7.80
CA ILE A 334 2.62 16.35 -6.68
C ILE A 334 3.25 14.98 -6.96
N GLY A 335 4.59 14.90 -6.97
CA GLY A 335 5.37 13.66 -7.09
C GLY A 335 4.72 12.56 -7.97
N ASN A 336 4.70 11.31 -7.48
CA ASN A 336 4.09 10.19 -8.17
C ASN A 336 2.54 10.22 -8.19
N TYR A 337 1.89 11.39 -8.31
CA TYR A 337 0.45 11.50 -8.60
C TYR A 337 0.19 10.86 -9.96
N SER A 338 -0.44 9.70 -9.95
CA SER A 338 -0.43 8.74 -11.06
C SER A 338 -1.83 8.49 -11.61
N LEU A 339 -1.91 8.41 -12.94
CA LEU A 339 -3.13 8.08 -13.66
C LEU A 339 -3.69 6.73 -13.21
N GLY A 340 -2.85 5.71 -13.05
CA GLY A 340 -3.32 4.37 -12.71
C GLY A 340 -4.10 4.31 -11.39
N ARG A 341 -3.67 5.05 -10.37
CA ARG A 341 -4.36 5.08 -9.07
C ARG A 341 -5.67 5.87 -9.12
N VAL A 342 -5.70 6.99 -9.85
CA VAL A 342 -6.95 7.75 -10.04
C VAL A 342 -7.93 6.95 -10.90
N LEU A 343 -7.43 6.31 -11.96
CA LEU A 343 -8.23 5.46 -12.84
C LEU A 343 -8.82 4.26 -12.11
N GLU A 344 -8.07 3.62 -11.20
CA GLU A 344 -8.63 2.57 -10.36
C GLU A 344 -9.85 3.07 -9.57
N ARG A 345 -9.78 4.27 -9.01
CA ARG A 345 -10.90 4.89 -8.29
C ARG A 345 -12.09 5.15 -9.21
N GLU A 346 -11.87 5.73 -10.38
CA GLU A 346 -12.94 6.04 -11.33
C GLU A 346 -13.57 4.76 -11.90
N LEU A 347 -12.79 3.71 -12.18
CA LEU A 347 -13.30 2.40 -12.58
C LEU A 347 -14.10 1.73 -11.46
N GLN A 348 -13.68 1.87 -10.20
CA GLN A 348 -14.47 1.40 -9.06
C GLN A 348 -15.79 2.17 -8.90
N ILE A 349 -15.85 3.44 -9.29
CA ILE A 349 -17.11 4.21 -9.35
C ILE A 349 -18.00 3.66 -10.46
N GLU A 350 -17.48 3.46 -11.66
CA GLU A 350 -18.26 3.04 -12.81
C GLU A 350 -18.71 1.57 -12.71
N LEU A 351 -17.80 0.62 -12.43
CA LEU A 351 -18.08 -0.82 -12.40
C LEU A 351 -18.39 -1.34 -11.00
N GLY A 352 -17.69 -0.85 -9.97
CA GLY A 352 -17.86 -1.31 -8.59
C GLY A 352 -19.23 -0.95 -8.02
N TYR A 353 -19.65 0.30 -8.16
CA TYR A 353 -20.96 0.73 -7.64
C TYR A 353 -22.13 0.32 -8.54
N ARG A 354 -21.99 0.35 -9.87
CA ARG A 354 -23.11 0.02 -10.76
C ARG A 354 -23.29 -1.49 -10.94
N ASP A 355 -22.19 -2.20 -11.15
CA ASP A 355 -22.22 -3.61 -11.59
C ASP A 355 -21.77 -4.58 -10.50
N ARG A 356 -21.37 -4.07 -9.33
CA ARG A 356 -20.79 -4.86 -8.22
C ARG A 356 -19.57 -5.66 -8.65
N VAL A 357 -18.77 -5.08 -9.54
CA VAL A 357 -17.54 -5.67 -10.06
C VAL A 357 -16.36 -5.08 -9.33
N ARG A 358 -15.60 -5.91 -8.63
CA ARG A 358 -14.39 -5.51 -7.92
C ARG A 358 -13.21 -5.59 -8.86
N LEU A 359 -12.38 -4.56 -8.85
CA LEU A 359 -11.19 -4.47 -9.68
C LEU A 359 -9.96 -4.21 -8.80
N ASP A 360 -8.82 -4.74 -9.20
CA ASP A 360 -7.53 -4.39 -8.64
C ASP A 360 -6.59 -3.99 -9.78
N LEU A 361 -6.20 -2.71 -9.80
CA LEU A 361 -5.32 -2.16 -10.82
C LEU A 361 -3.86 -2.28 -10.38
N PHE A 362 -2.99 -2.80 -11.22
CA PHE A 362 -1.54 -2.78 -11.10
C PHE A 362 -0.99 -1.81 -12.13
N GLN A 363 -0.08 -0.94 -11.73
CA GLN A 363 0.58 -0.02 -12.65
C GLN A 363 2.03 -0.44 -12.88
N ARG A 364 2.49 -0.40 -14.13
CA ARG A 364 3.89 -0.51 -14.50
C ARG A 364 4.24 0.64 -15.43
N SER A 365 5.36 1.29 -15.17
CA SER A 365 5.76 2.44 -15.99
C SER A 365 7.25 2.47 -16.25
N SER A 366 7.61 2.91 -17.45
CA SER A 366 8.99 3.21 -17.86
C SER A 366 9.21 4.72 -17.89
N ALA A 367 10.47 5.16 -17.76
CA ALA A 367 10.78 6.59 -17.67
C ALA A 367 10.67 7.33 -19.02
N ILE A 368 11.03 6.68 -20.13
CA ILE A 368 11.08 7.31 -21.45
C ILE A 368 9.83 6.94 -22.27
N GLY A 369 9.26 5.75 -22.05
CA GLY A 369 8.02 5.31 -22.70
C GLY A 369 8.18 5.00 -24.20
N GLY A 370 7.61 3.88 -24.61
CA GLY A 370 7.50 3.49 -26.00
C GLY A 370 6.71 2.20 -26.12
N LEU A 371 5.96 2.04 -27.22
CA LEU A 371 5.00 0.94 -27.34
C LEU A 371 5.66 -0.44 -27.15
N GLU A 372 6.88 -0.63 -27.68
CA GLU A 372 7.61 -1.91 -27.51
C GLU A 372 8.05 -2.16 -26.06
N ASP A 373 8.47 -1.11 -25.34
CA ASP A 373 8.85 -1.20 -23.93
C ASP A 373 7.62 -1.50 -23.06
N GLU A 374 6.48 -0.91 -23.38
CA GLU A 374 5.22 -1.15 -22.69
C GLU A 374 4.72 -2.58 -22.91
N LEU A 375 4.81 -3.11 -24.13
CA LEU A 375 4.49 -4.51 -24.41
C LEU A 375 5.44 -5.46 -23.65
N ALA A 376 6.73 -5.12 -23.55
CA ALA A 376 7.68 -5.88 -22.74
C ALA A 376 7.32 -5.85 -21.25
N LEU A 377 6.88 -4.71 -20.71
CA LEU A 377 6.44 -4.59 -19.31
C LEU A 377 5.20 -5.46 -19.00
N VAL A 378 4.31 -5.68 -19.96
CA VAL A 378 3.20 -6.64 -19.82
C VAL A 378 3.75 -8.05 -19.66
N GLU A 379 4.65 -8.46 -20.56
CA GLU A 379 5.25 -9.79 -20.57
C GLU A 379 6.08 -10.02 -19.29
N GLU A 380 6.87 -9.03 -18.86
CA GLU A 380 7.64 -9.08 -17.62
C GLU A 380 6.75 -9.17 -16.38
N PHE A 381 5.60 -8.47 -16.37
CA PHE A 381 4.66 -8.56 -15.26
C PHE A 381 4.12 -9.98 -15.10
N VAL A 382 3.70 -10.61 -16.19
CA VAL A 382 3.17 -11.99 -16.15
C VAL A 382 4.28 -12.99 -15.87
N ALA A 383 5.42 -12.92 -16.58
CA ALA A 383 6.56 -13.83 -16.40
C ALA A 383 7.21 -13.69 -15.02
N GLY A 384 7.14 -12.49 -14.41
CA GLY A 384 7.50 -12.25 -13.01
C GLY A 384 6.51 -12.83 -12.00
N GLY A 385 5.54 -13.62 -12.44
CA GLY A 385 4.53 -14.21 -11.59
C GLY A 385 3.48 -13.20 -11.11
N GLY A 386 3.29 -12.07 -11.79
CA GLY A 386 2.12 -11.23 -11.56
C GLY A 386 0.82 -12.00 -11.84
N PRO A 387 -0.31 -11.60 -11.24
CA PRO A 387 -1.59 -12.23 -11.53
C PRO A 387 -1.98 -11.99 -13.00
N ALA A 388 -2.56 -13.00 -13.66
CA ALA A 388 -3.02 -12.86 -15.03
C ALA A 388 -4.00 -11.68 -15.17
N PRO A 389 -3.75 -10.71 -16.07
CA PRO A 389 -4.62 -9.55 -16.24
C PRO A 389 -5.92 -9.92 -16.96
N ASP A 390 -7.06 -9.43 -16.47
CA ASP A 390 -8.32 -9.47 -17.20
C ASP A 390 -8.38 -8.36 -18.25
N ILE A 391 -7.81 -7.20 -17.91
CA ILE A 391 -7.77 -6.00 -18.74
C ILE A 391 -6.33 -5.48 -18.78
N ILE A 392 -5.86 -5.13 -19.97
CA ILE A 392 -4.58 -4.48 -20.18
C ILE A 392 -4.86 -3.09 -20.77
N LEU A 393 -4.45 -2.05 -20.07
CA LEU A 393 -4.48 -0.66 -20.53
C LEU A 393 -3.08 -0.31 -21.01
N LEU A 394 -2.93 -0.05 -22.30
CA LEU A 394 -1.66 0.34 -22.92
C LEU A 394 -1.68 1.81 -23.31
N GLU A 395 -0.64 2.53 -22.93
CA GLU A 395 -0.47 3.92 -23.29
C GLU A 395 0.01 4.03 -24.75
N LEU A 396 -0.53 5.00 -25.48
CA LEU A 396 0.04 5.44 -26.73
C LEU A 396 0.87 6.67 -26.42
N ALA A 397 2.12 6.43 -26.05
CA ALA A 397 3.05 7.47 -25.60
C ALA A 397 3.35 8.46 -26.73
N ASP A 398 2.80 9.66 -26.61
CA ASP A 398 3.09 10.82 -27.45
C ASP A 398 3.76 11.82 -26.52
N ALA A 399 4.99 12.26 -26.79
CA ALA A 399 5.67 13.26 -25.96
C ALA A 399 6.27 14.32 -26.88
N GLY A 400 6.03 15.60 -26.59
CA GLY A 400 6.44 16.70 -27.46
C GLY A 400 5.79 16.69 -28.84
N GLY A 401 4.67 15.97 -29.02
CA GLY A 401 4.05 15.75 -30.33
C GLY A 401 4.75 14.71 -31.21
N ASP A 402 5.60 13.87 -30.63
CA ASP A 402 6.20 12.72 -31.28
C ASP A 402 5.71 11.42 -30.63
N PHE A 403 5.08 10.57 -31.43
CA PHE A 403 4.61 9.26 -30.99
C PHE A 403 5.80 8.30 -30.88
N SER A 404 6.05 7.80 -29.68
CA SER A 404 7.09 6.82 -29.34
C SER A 404 6.69 5.39 -29.77
N GLY A 405 6.25 5.25 -31.01
CA GLY A 405 5.87 3.98 -31.60
C GLY A 405 6.35 3.84 -33.04
N PRO A 406 6.01 2.72 -33.70
CA PRO A 406 6.47 2.44 -35.06
C PRO A 406 5.97 3.48 -36.07
N ARG A 407 6.89 4.00 -36.89
CA ARG A 407 6.61 5.05 -37.88
C ARG A 407 6.26 4.51 -39.28
N ASP A 408 6.81 3.36 -39.64
CA ASP A 408 6.51 2.70 -40.91
C ASP A 408 5.33 1.73 -40.79
N GLU A 409 4.72 1.41 -41.93
CA GLU A 409 3.51 0.57 -42.00
C GLU A 409 3.75 -0.85 -41.47
N ASP A 410 4.89 -1.45 -41.81
CA ASP A 410 5.21 -2.82 -41.37
C ASP A 410 5.44 -2.90 -39.86
N GLY A 411 6.06 -1.88 -39.27
CA GLY A 411 6.22 -1.72 -37.84
C GLY A 411 4.90 -1.59 -37.12
N ARG A 412 3.98 -0.74 -37.62
CA ARG A 412 2.64 -0.61 -37.03
C ARG A 412 1.86 -1.91 -37.09
N ARG A 413 1.90 -2.60 -38.25
CA ARG A 413 1.27 -3.92 -38.42
C ARG A 413 1.81 -4.95 -37.43
N ARG A 414 3.14 -5.01 -37.23
CA ARG A 414 3.75 -5.93 -36.24
C ARG A 414 3.35 -5.61 -34.81
N ALA A 415 3.33 -4.33 -34.44
CA ALA A 415 2.94 -3.92 -33.10
C ALA A 415 1.47 -4.25 -32.79
N LEU A 416 0.56 -4.00 -33.74
CA LEU A 416 -0.85 -4.36 -33.59
C LEU A 416 -1.04 -5.88 -33.50
N ALA A 417 -0.37 -6.66 -34.34
CA ALA A 417 -0.40 -8.12 -34.25
C ALA A 417 0.14 -8.64 -32.91
N ARG A 418 1.15 -7.98 -32.33
CA ARG A 418 1.67 -8.31 -30.99
C ARG A 418 0.66 -7.99 -29.90
N ILE A 419 -0.07 -6.87 -30.00
CA ILE A 419 -1.16 -6.51 -29.10
C ILE A 419 -2.29 -7.55 -29.15
N GLU A 420 -2.72 -7.94 -30.34
CA GLU A 420 -3.74 -8.99 -30.53
C GLU A 420 -3.27 -10.33 -29.95
N ALA A 421 -2.02 -10.71 -30.20
CA ALA A 421 -1.44 -11.93 -29.65
C ALA A 421 -1.35 -11.91 -28.12
N LEU A 422 -1.12 -10.75 -27.49
CA LEU A 422 -1.18 -10.59 -26.03
C LEU A 422 -2.61 -10.73 -25.51
N ALA A 423 -3.58 -10.10 -26.18
CA ALA A 423 -5.00 -10.21 -25.83
C ALA A 423 -5.47 -11.67 -25.89
N GLU A 424 -5.11 -12.39 -26.95
CA GLU A 424 -5.46 -13.80 -27.13
C GLU A 424 -4.75 -14.69 -26.10
N ARG A 425 -3.43 -14.53 -25.93
CA ARG A 425 -2.62 -15.37 -25.01
C ARG A 425 -3.12 -15.33 -23.58
N HIS A 426 -3.54 -14.16 -23.10
CA HIS A 426 -3.99 -13.97 -21.73
C HIS A 426 -5.52 -13.93 -21.59
N GLU A 427 -6.24 -14.10 -22.70
CA GLU A 427 -7.67 -13.88 -22.81
C GLU A 427 -8.12 -12.55 -22.17
N SER A 428 -7.32 -11.51 -22.37
CA SER A 428 -7.49 -10.18 -21.80
C SER A 428 -8.15 -9.23 -22.79
N LEU A 429 -8.91 -8.28 -22.27
CA LEU A 429 -9.33 -7.12 -23.04
C LEU A 429 -8.17 -6.12 -23.09
N VAL A 430 -7.73 -5.72 -24.29
CA VAL A 430 -6.75 -4.64 -24.45
C VAL A 430 -7.45 -3.34 -24.82
N ILE A 431 -7.16 -2.28 -24.09
CA ILE A 431 -7.60 -0.92 -24.38
C ILE A 431 -6.36 -0.04 -24.57
N LEU A 432 -6.27 0.60 -25.72
CA LEU A 432 -5.25 1.59 -26.01
C LEU A 432 -5.76 2.97 -25.61
N TYR A 433 -4.90 3.82 -25.06
CA TYR A 433 -5.24 5.21 -24.78
C TYR A 433 -4.14 6.19 -25.13
N ASP A 434 -4.46 7.33 -25.74
CA ASP A 434 -3.47 8.40 -25.88
C ASP A 434 -3.24 9.15 -24.56
N ASN A 435 -2.01 9.59 -24.37
CA ASN A 435 -1.58 10.39 -23.22
C ASN A 435 -1.38 11.87 -23.58
N SER A 436 -1.82 12.31 -24.76
CA SER A 436 -1.48 13.65 -25.27
C SER A 436 -2.00 14.77 -24.36
N ALA A 437 -3.11 14.54 -23.65
CA ALA A 437 -3.64 15.44 -22.62
C ALA A 437 -2.76 15.56 -21.35
N LEU A 438 -1.82 14.66 -21.15
CA LEU A 438 -0.97 14.59 -19.95
C LEU A 438 0.40 15.22 -20.17
N ASP A 439 0.80 15.51 -21.41
CA ASP A 439 2.05 16.19 -21.68
C ASP A 439 1.85 17.71 -21.70
N ALA A 440 2.56 18.34 -20.78
CA ALA A 440 2.43 19.73 -20.39
C ALA A 440 3.68 20.56 -20.76
N ASP A 441 4.51 20.14 -21.73
CA ASP A 441 5.73 20.87 -22.12
C ASP A 441 5.49 22.37 -22.34
N GLY A 442 5.83 23.19 -21.33
CA GLY A 442 5.64 24.64 -21.34
C GLY A 442 4.18 25.14 -21.30
N ARG A 443 3.16 24.26 -21.23
CA ARG A 443 1.73 24.62 -21.24
C ARG A 443 0.90 23.66 -20.38
N ASP A 444 -0.33 24.02 -20.03
CA ASP A 444 -1.30 23.02 -19.55
C ASP A 444 -1.51 21.98 -20.67
N GLY A 445 -1.76 20.71 -20.34
CA GLY A 445 -1.85 19.53 -21.26
C GLY A 445 -2.91 19.60 -22.37
N LEU A 446 -2.89 20.69 -23.12
CA LEU A 446 -3.81 21.18 -24.13
C LEU A 446 -3.15 20.98 -25.48
N ARG A 447 -2.88 19.73 -25.85
CA ARG A 447 -2.39 19.43 -27.18
C ARG A 447 -3.16 18.29 -27.83
N PRO A 448 -3.42 18.41 -29.15
CA PRO A 448 -3.93 17.29 -29.91
C PRO A 448 -2.87 16.20 -30.00
N ALA A 449 -3.32 14.98 -30.24
CA ALA A 449 -2.43 13.88 -30.58
C ALA A 449 -1.65 14.16 -31.87
N SER A 450 -0.41 13.66 -31.94
CA SER A 450 0.37 13.75 -33.18
C SER A 450 -0.30 13.00 -34.33
N ALA A 451 -0.07 13.44 -35.56
CA ALA A 451 -0.64 12.79 -36.75
C ALA A 451 -0.17 11.32 -36.88
N SER A 452 1.01 10.99 -36.32
CA SER A 452 1.49 9.60 -36.30
C SER A 452 0.72 8.75 -35.30
N LEU A 453 0.43 9.28 -34.11
CA LEU A 453 -0.43 8.60 -33.14
C LEU A 453 -1.84 8.40 -33.70
N GLN A 454 -2.43 9.45 -34.28
CA GLN A 454 -3.78 9.37 -34.86
C GLN A 454 -3.88 8.26 -35.92
N ARG A 455 -2.88 8.17 -36.82
CA ARG A 455 -2.82 7.08 -37.80
C ARG A 455 -2.75 5.70 -37.15
N PHE A 456 -1.91 5.52 -36.14
CA PHE A 456 -1.81 4.24 -35.41
C PHE A 456 -3.13 3.90 -34.69
N ALA A 457 -3.74 4.88 -34.02
CA ALA A 457 -5.02 4.73 -33.35
C ALA A 457 -6.15 4.34 -34.31
N ASP A 458 -6.19 4.93 -35.51
CA ASP A 458 -7.19 4.61 -36.53
C ASP A 458 -6.96 3.21 -37.13
N GLU A 459 -5.71 2.81 -37.36
CA GLU A 459 -5.35 1.44 -37.76
C GLU A 459 -5.76 0.42 -36.70
N ALA A 460 -5.53 0.71 -35.41
CA ALA A 460 -5.96 -0.13 -34.30
C ALA A 460 -7.49 -0.27 -34.22
N ARG A 461 -8.23 0.85 -34.34
CA ARG A 461 -9.70 0.82 -34.40
C ARG A 461 -10.23 0.01 -35.58
N ALA A 462 -9.59 0.13 -36.74
CA ALA A 462 -9.96 -0.63 -37.93
C ALA A 462 -9.77 -2.14 -37.76
N GLN A 463 -8.88 -2.57 -36.86
CA GLN A 463 -8.68 -3.96 -36.45
C GLN A 463 -9.61 -4.40 -35.31
N GLY A 464 -10.49 -3.51 -34.83
CA GLY A 464 -11.45 -3.79 -33.76
C GLY A 464 -10.89 -3.62 -32.35
N LEU A 465 -9.66 -3.11 -32.20
CA LEU A 465 -9.12 -2.76 -30.89
C LEU A 465 -9.83 -1.52 -30.33
N MET A 466 -10.07 -1.53 -29.02
CA MET A 466 -10.61 -0.37 -28.34
C MET A 466 -9.53 0.69 -28.18
N VAL A 467 -9.77 1.88 -28.73
CA VAL A 467 -8.89 3.04 -28.55
C VAL A 467 -9.66 4.22 -27.98
N VAL A 468 -9.33 4.59 -26.75
CA VAL A 468 -9.84 5.81 -26.12
C VAL A 468 -8.89 6.95 -26.42
N SER A 469 -9.42 8.08 -26.89
CA SER A 469 -8.60 9.25 -27.18
C SER A 469 -8.95 10.45 -26.29
N PRO A 470 -8.41 10.55 -25.07
CA PRO A 470 -8.71 11.63 -24.15
C PRO A 470 -8.27 13.00 -24.67
N GLY A 471 -7.10 13.09 -25.33
CA GLY A 471 -6.50 14.34 -25.80
C GLY A 471 -7.49 15.28 -26.49
N ASP A 472 -8.11 14.80 -27.56
CA ASP A 472 -8.97 15.63 -28.41
C ASP A 472 -10.28 16.05 -27.72
N ARG A 473 -10.83 15.19 -26.85
CA ARG A 473 -12.05 15.48 -26.10
C ARG A 473 -11.80 16.47 -24.97
N LEU A 474 -10.71 16.25 -24.24
CA LEU A 474 -10.32 17.09 -23.12
C LEU A 474 -9.85 18.46 -23.59
N LEU A 475 -9.23 18.60 -24.75
CA LEU A 475 -8.81 19.91 -25.28
C LEU A 475 -9.93 20.96 -25.18
N ARG A 476 -11.19 20.58 -25.47
CA ARG A 476 -12.35 21.47 -25.34
C ARG A 476 -12.71 21.79 -23.89
N GLU A 477 -12.72 20.80 -23.01
CA GLU A 477 -13.07 20.95 -21.58
C GLU A 477 -11.99 21.74 -20.83
N LEU A 478 -10.73 21.45 -21.11
CA LEU A 478 -9.58 22.06 -20.47
C LEU A 478 -9.39 23.54 -20.86
N MET A 479 -9.86 23.96 -22.04
CA MET A 479 -9.95 25.38 -22.40
C MET A 479 -10.91 26.16 -21.48
N HIS A 480 -11.86 25.50 -20.83
CA HIS A 480 -12.80 26.12 -19.88
C HIS A 480 -12.23 26.18 -18.47
N ASP A 481 -11.56 25.12 -18.02
CA ASP A 481 -11.11 24.97 -16.63
C ASP A 481 -9.78 25.67 -16.33
N SER A 482 -8.96 25.91 -17.36
CA SER A 482 -7.75 26.75 -17.26
C SER A 482 -7.64 27.70 -18.46
N PRO A 483 -8.45 28.78 -18.54
CA PRO A 483 -8.40 29.68 -19.69
C PRO A 483 -7.08 30.47 -19.80
N TRP A 484 -6.21 30.40 -18.79
CA TRP A 484 -5.01 31.25 -18.65
C TRP A 484 -3.71 30.46 -18.44
N GLY A 485 -3.75 29.12 -18.43
CA GLY A 485 -2.57 28.31 -18.14
C GLY A 485 -2.16 28.41 -16.66
N ASN A 486 -1.91 27.28 -16.01
CA ASN A 486 -1.15 27.33 -14.77
C ASN A 486 0.29 27.85 -15.05
N GLN A 487 0.93 28.44 -14.02
CA GLN A 487 2.26 29.07 -14.12
C GLN A 487 3.28 28.27 -14.95
N SER A 488 4.05 29.01 -15.76
CA SER A 488 5.10 28.49 -16.63
C SER A 488 6.00 27.48 -15.93
N TRP A 489 6.14 26.33 -16.58
CA TRP A 489 7.06 25.27 -16.21
C TRP A 489 8.52 25.74 -16.25
N ALA A 490 9.33 25.28 -15.29
CA ALA A 490 10.78 25.33 -15.46
C ALA A 490 11.17 24.39 -16.63
N PRO A 491 12.23 24.69 -17.39
CA PRO A 491 12.70 23.79 -18.45
C PRO A 491 12.88 22.36 -17.93
N GLY A 492 12.35 21.37 -18.65
CA GLY A 492 12.38 19.95 -18.27
C GLY A 492 11.14 19.43 -17.55
N ARG A 493 10.24 20.30 -17.09
CA ARG A 493 8.94 19.91 -16.52
C ARG A 493 7.87 19.85 -17.62
N HIS A 494 7.31 18.66 -17.81
CA HIS A 494 6.41 18.31 -18.91
C HIS A 494 5.30 17.33 -18.49
N HIS A 495 5.23 16.93 -17.21
CA HIS A 495 4.21 16.01 -16.73
C HIS A 495 2.90 16.73 -16.39
N GLY A 496 1.79 16.05 -16.61
CA GLY A 496 0.44 16.60 -16.46
C GLY A 496 0.17 17.12 -15.05
N ALA A 497 -0.58 18.22 -14.97
CA ALA A 497 -1.09 18.69 -13.69
C ALA A 497 -2.10 17.65 -13.11
N PRO A 498 -2.29 17.60 -11.77
CA PRO A 498 -3.19 16.61 -11.16
C PRO A 498 -4.63 16.63 -11.72
N TRP A 499 -5.15 17.81 -12.06
CA TRP A 499 -6.46 17.93 -12.70
C TRP A 499 -6.48 17.25 -14.08
N ALA A 500 -5.43 17.36 -14.88
CA ALA A 500 -5.37 16.74 -16.21
C ALA A 500 -5.41 15.21 -16.08
N ILE A 501 -4.71 14.69 -15.07
CA ILE A 501 -4.73 13.28 -14.69
C ILE A 501 -6.15 12.86 -14.25
N ASP A 502 -6.81 13.65 -13.40
CA ASP A 502 -8.18 13.36 -12.94
C ASP A 502 -9.20 13.33 -14.09
N HIS A 503 -9.16 14.31 -14.98
CA HIS A 503 -10.04 14.37 -16.16
C HIS A 503 -9.76 13.23 -17.14
N THR A 504 -8.49 12.89 -17.36
CA THR A 504 -8.09 11.76 -18.20
C THR A 504 -8.59 10.45 -17.61
N ALA A 505 -8.40 10.21 -16.31
CA ALA A 505 -8.89 9.02 -15.62
C ALA A 505 -10.40 8.86 -15.73
N ARG A 506 -11.16 9.95 -15.49
CA ARG A 506 -12.62 9.93 -15.60
C ARG A 506 -13.08 9.62 -17.02
N LEU A 507 -12.47 10.26 -18.02
CA LEU A 507 -12.83 10.04 -19.42
C LEU A 507 -12.49 8.61 -19.87
N LEU A 508 -11.35 8.07 -19.44
CA LEU A 508 -10.97 6.68 -19.67
C LEU A 508 -11.99 5.73 -19.05
N ALA A 509 -12.31 5.89 -17.77
CA ALA A 509 -13.26 5.03 -17.07
C ALA A 509 -14.65 5.07 -17.73
N THR A 510 -15.19 6.27 -17.97
CA THR A 510 -16.54 6.45 -18.55
C THR A 510 -16.64 5.97 -20.00
N THR A 511 -15.62 6.21 -20.82
CA THR A 511 -15.60 5.75 -22.22
C THR A 511 -15.40 4.24 -22.31
N SER A 512 -14.61 3.67 -21.39
CA SER A 512 -14.33 2.23 -21.34
C SER A 512 -15.45 1.43 -20.70
N TYR A 513 -16.27 2.04 -19.85
CA TYR A 513 -17.29 1.36 -19.06
C TYR A 513 -18.17 0.40 -19.88
N PRO A 514 -18.79 0.80 -21.03
CA PRO A 514 -19.68 -0.12 -21.75
C PRO A 514 -18.97 -1.39 -22.21
N VAL A 515 -17.74 -1.26 -22.73
CA VAL A 515 -16.96 -2.41 -23.22
C VAL A 515 -16.49 -3.27 -22.05
N LEU A 516 -16.06 -2.65 -20.96
CA LEU A 516 -15.65 -3.36 -19.74
C LEU A 516 -16.83 -4.11 -19.12
N HIS A 517 -18.01 -3.50 -19.06
CA HIS A 517 -19.24 -4.11 -18.59
C HIS A 517 -19.55 -5.39 -19.37
N ASP A 518 -19.66 -5.27 -20.70
CA ASP A 518 -19.99 -6.39 -21.58
C ASP A 518 -18.94 -7.50 -21.51
N PHE A 519 -17.65 -7.13 -21.50
CA PHE A 519 -16.55 -8.09 -21.40
C PHE A 519 -16.59 -8.85 -20.09
N LEU A 520 -16.83 -8.17 -18.97
CA LEU A 520 -16.78 -8.80 -17.65
C LEU A 520 -18.05 -9.56 -17.28
N LEU A 521 -19.22 -9.23 -17.85
CA LEU A 521 -20.56 -9.68 -17.40
C LEU A 521 -20.68 -11.17 -17.10
N GLU A 522 -20.02 -12.06 -17.85
CA GLU A 522 -20.11 -13.51 -17.64
C GLU A 522 -18.76 -14.19 -17.41
N ARG A 523 -17.69 -13.40 -17.30
CA ARG A 523 -16.33 -13.94 -17.15
C ARG A 523 -16.00 -14.17 -15.68
N GLU A 524 -15.42 -15.32 -15.39
CA GLU A 524 -14.68 -15.54 -14.16
C GLU A 524 -13.34 -14.78 -14.22
N PRO A 525 -12.76 -14.25 -13.12
CA PRO A 525 -11.48 -13.56 -13.18
C PRO A 525 -10.33 -14.42 -13.71
N ALA A 526 -9.43 -13.84 -14.51
CA ALA A 526 -8.35 -14.54 -15.21
C ALA A 526 -7.44 -15.33 -14.26
N ARG A 527 -7.14 -14.77 -13.09
CA ARG A 527 -6.36 -15.47 -12.05
C ARG A 527 -6.99 -16.80 -11.61
N VAL A 528 -8.32 -16.88 -11.53
CA VAL A 528 -9.02 -18.10 -11.10
C VAL A 528 -9.03 -19.13 -12.21
N ARG A 529 -9.19 -18.68 -13.47
CA ARG A 529 -9.04 -19.52 -14.66
C ARG A 529 -7.64 -20.14 -14.73
N ALA A 530 -6.59 -19.33 -14.51
CA ALA A 530 -5.19 -19.77 -14.53
C ALA A 530 -4.85 -20.76 -13.40
N GLU A 531 -5.41 -20.59 -12.20
CA GLU A 531 -5.21 -21.53 -11.08
C GLU A 531 -5.94 -22.88 -11.30
N SER A 532 -6.98 -22.89 -12.13
CA SER A 532 -7.82 -24.06 -12.40
C SER A 532 -7.31 -24.95 -13.55
N ASP A 533 -6.33 -24.48 -14.32
CA ASP A 533 -5.70 -25.23 -15.42
C ASP A 533 -4.30 -25.73 -15.00
N PRO A 534 -4.15 -27.01 -14.60
CA PRO A 534 -2.87 -27.55 -14.13
C PRO A 534 -1.82 -27.72 -15.25
N GLY A 535 -2.21 -27.51 -16.53
CA GLY A 535 -1.37 -27.72 -17.70
C GLY A 535 -0.76 -26.44 -18.28
N GLY A 536 -1.26 -25.27 -17.89
CA GLY A 536 -0.69 -23.97 -18.26
C GLY A 536 0.38 -23.57 -17.25
N ALA A 537 1.66 -23.82 -17.56
CA ALA A 537 2.73 -23.19 -16.79
C ALA A 537 2.56 -21.66 -16.82
N PRO A 538 2.84 -20.95 -15.70
CA PRO A 538 2.79 -19.49 -15.67
C PRO A 538 3.77 -18.85 -16.66
#